data_AF-A0A430AKG1-F1
#
_entry.id   AF-A0A430AKG1-F1
#
_cell.length_a   1.000
_cell.length_b   1.000
_cell.length_c   1.000
_cell.angle_alpha   90.00
_cell.angle_beta   90.00
_cell.angle_gamma   90.00
#
_symmetry.space_group_name_H-M   'P 1'
#
loop_
_entity.id
_entity.type
_entity.pdbx_description
1 polymer ?
#
loop_
_entity_poly.entity_id
_entity_poly.type
_entity_poly.pdbx_seq_one_letter_code
_entity_poly.pdbx_strand_id
1 'polypeptide(L)' 'MKKFVKGVLTGATLTVGTLAGVAYGVKKTMIEPIEKKEQQIEENRKKAKRKSRAR' A
#
# COMPACT_ATOMS: atom_id res chain seq x y z
N MET A 1 -36.22 -2.57 19.05
CA MET A 1 -35.57 -2.75 17.72
C MET A 1 -34.46 -1.74 17.41
N LYS A 2 -34.54 -0.45 17.78
CA LYS A 2 -33.51 0.57 17.44
C LYS A 2 -32.07 0.26 17.91
N LYS A 3 -31.89 -0.45 19.03
CA LYS A 3 -30.55 -0.82 19.54
C LYS A 3 -29.89 -1.94 18.73
N PHE A 4 -30.67 -2.83 18.14
CA PHE A 4 -30.17 -3.92 17.30
C PHE A 4 -29.63 -3.38 15.97
N VAL A 5 -30.37 -2.48 15.32
CA VAL A 5 -29.92 -1.81 14.09
C VAL A 5 -28.64 -1.00 14.31
N LYS A 6 -28.53 -0.28 15.44
CA LYS A 6 -27.27 0.38 15.82
C LYS A 6 -26.12 -0.61 16.04
N GLY A 7 -26.35 -1.73 16.72
CA GLY A 7 -25.34 -2.76 16.93
C GLY A 7 -24.83 -3.37 15.63
N VAL A 8 -25.75 -3.66 14.69
CA VAL A 8 -25.40 -4.20 13.37
C VAL A 8 -24.63 -3.17 12.53
N LEU A 9 -25.05 -1.89 12.53
CA LEU A 9 -24.32 -0.83 11.85
C LEU A 9 -22.90 -0.66 12.39
N THR A 10 -22.74 -0.62 13.72
CA THR A 10 -21.41 -0.52 14.35
C THR A 10 -20.55 -1.76 14.08
N GLY A 11 -21.15 -2.95 14.06
CA GLY A 11 -20.45 -4.20 13.72
C GLY A 11 -19.98 -4.23 12.26
N ALA A 12 -20.82 -3.76 11.34
CA ALA A 12 -20.51 -3.70 9.91
C ALA A 12 -19.41 -2.67 9.60
N THR A 13 -19.44 -1.50 10.23
CA THR A 13 -18.37 -0.50 10.04
C THR A 13 -17.03 -1.00 10.59
N LEU A 14 -17.04 -1.71 11.71
CA LEU A 14 -15.84 -2.33 12.28
C LEU A 14 -15.22 -3.38 11.35
N THR A 15 -16.05 -4.27 10.77
CA THR A 15 -15.58 -5.32 9.85
C THR A 15 -15.05 -4.73 8.55
N VAL A 16 -15.73 -3.73 7.99
CA VAL A 16 -15.24 -3.03 6.78
C VAL A 16 -13.95 -2.27 7.06
N GLY A 17 -13.87 -1.57 8.19
CA GLY A 17 -12.69 -0.82 8.60
C GLY A 17 -11.47 -1.73 8.85
N THR A 18 -11.67 -2.92 9.41
CA THR A 18 -10.59 -3.90 9.59
C THR A 18 -10.14 -4.49 8.26
N LEU A 19 -11.05 -4.86 7.36
CA LEU A 19 -10.68 -5.34 6.02
C LEU A 19 -9.92 -4.28 5.20
N ALA A 20 -10.37 -3.03 5.25
CA ALA A 20 -9.67 -1.91 4.62
C ALA A 20 -8.30 -1.68 5.28
N GLY A 21 -8.22 -1.73 6.61
CA GLY A 21 -6.95 -1.60 7.35
C GLY A 21 -5.95 -2.70 7.02
N VAL A 22 -6.41 -3.95 6.83
CA VAL A 22 -5.57 -5.08 6.41
C VAL A 22 -5.14 -4.92 4.96
N ALA A 23 -6.03 -4.54 4.04
CA ALA A 23 -5.67 -4.33 2.63
C ALA A 23 -4.66 -3.19 2.47
N TYR A 24 -4.86 -2.06 3.17
CA TYR A 24 -3.89 -0.96 3.20
C TYR A 24 -2.61 -1.35 3.91
N GLY A 25 -2.68 -2.09 5.02
CA GLY A 25 -1.52 -2.60 5.75
C GLY A 25 -0.66 -3.51 4.88
N VAL A 26 -1.27 -4.47 4.18
CA VAL A 26 -0.59 -5.39 3.25
C VAL A 26 -0.01 -4.62 2.07
N LYS A 27 -0.75 -3.66 1.49
CA LYS A 27 -0.22 -2.82 0.42
C LYS A 27 1.02 -2.04 0.88
N LYS A 28 0.98 -1.46 2.07
CA LYS A 28 2.09 -0.65 2.61
C LYS A 28 3.30 -1.48 3.04
N THR A 29 3.08 -2.69 3.57
CA THR A 29 4.15 -3.55 4.08
C THR A 29 4.74 -4.49 3.05
N MET A 30 3.97 -4.89 2.03
CA MET A 30 4.42 -5.88 1.04
C MET A 30 4.56 -5.29 -0.37
N ILE A 31 3.65 -4.40 -0.79
CA ILE A 31 3.65 -3.89 -2.18
C ILE A 31 4.60 -2.70 -2.33
N GLU A 32 4.51 -1.70 -1.46
CA GLU A 32 5.41 -0.53 -1.48
C GLU A 32 6.91 -0.86 -1.42
N PRO A 33 7.42 -1.84 -0.64
CA PRO A 33 8.84 -2.16 -0.67
C PRO A 33 9.29 -2.83 -1.97
N ILE A 34 8.39 -3.51 -2.69
CA ILE A 34 8.71 -4.11 -3.99
C ILE A 34 8.81 -3.01 -5.04
N GLU A 35 7.81 -2.12 -5.10
CA GLU A 35 7.77 -1.00 -6.03
C GLU A 35 8.95 -0.03 -5.83
N LYS A 36 9.31 0.26 -4.58
CA LYS A 36 10.50 1.09 -4.27
C LYS A 36 11.80 0.45 -4.74
N LYS A 37 11.94 -0.87 -4.62
CA LYS A 37 13.15 -1.57 -5.08
C LYS A 37 13.28 -1.53 -6.59
N GLU A 38 12.18 -1.72 -7.32
CA GLU A 38 12.15 -1.61 -8.79
C GLU A 38 12.50 -0.19 -9.25
N GLN A 39 11.91 0.83 -8.62
CA GLN A 39 12.22 2.23 -8.90
C GLN A 39 13.70 2.58 -8.65
N GLN A 40 14.29 2.06 -7.57
CA GLN A 40 15.71 2.28 -7.29
C GLN A 40 16.63 1.63 -8.34
N ILE A 41 16.29 0.43 -8.81
CA ILE A 41 17.07 -0.25 -9.86
C ILE A 41 16.99 0.55 -11.16
N GLU A 42 15.80 1.02 -11.54
CA GLU A 42 15.61 1.79 -12.76
C GLU A 42 16.29 3.17 -12.69
N GLU A 43 16.21 3.85 -11.55
CA GLU A 43 16.89 5.13 -11.33
C GLU A 43 18.42 4.96 -11.35
N ASN A 44 18.94 3.90 -10.75
CA ASN A 44 20.36 3.56 -10.81
C ASN A 44 20.80 3.23 -12.24
N ARG A 45 19.99 2.50 -13.02
CA ARG A 45 20.23 2.27 -14.45
C ARG A 45 20.25 3.58 -15.24
N LYS A 46 19.33 4.50 -14.96
CA LYS A 46 19.25 5.82 -15.60
C LYS A 46 20.46 6.68 -15.26
N LYS A 47 20.89 6.70 -13.99
CA LYS A 47 22.11 7.36 -13.52
C LYS A 47 23.36 6.76 -14.16
N ALA A 48 23.45 5.42 -14.24
CA ALA A 48 24.55 4.72 -14.88
C ALA A 48 24.64 5.03 -16.38
N LYS A 49 23.51 5.01 -17.12
CA LYS A 49 23.49 5.43 -18.55
C LYS A 49 23.94 6.88 -18.72
N ARG A 50 23.51 7.79 -17.86
CA ARG A 50 23.96 9.20 -17.89
C ARG A 50 25.46 9.31 -17.66
N LYS A 51 26.01 8.60 -16.67
CA LYS A 51 27.45 8.59 -16.36
C LYS A 51 28.28 7.95 -17.47
N SER A 52 27.78 6.89 -18.09
CA SER A 52 28.41 6.23 -19.24
C SER A 52 28.42 7.09 -20.50
N ARG A 53 27.44 7.98 -20.68
CA ARG A 53 27.34 8.85 -21.86
C ARG A 53 28.12 10.16 -21.70
N ALA A 54 28.55 10.47 -20.48
CA ALA A 54 29.40 11.61 -20.15
C ALA A 54 30.91 11.25 -20.12
N ARG A 55 31.25 9.98 -20.36
CA ARG A 55 32.62 9.53 -20.62
C ARG A 55 32.86 9.44 -22.13
#